data_AF-A0A925WNP4-F1
#
_entry.id   AF-A0A925WNP4-F1
#
_cell.length_a   1.000
_cell.length_b   1.000
_cell.length_c   1.000
_cell.angle_alpha   90.00
_cell.angle_beta   90.00
_cell.angle_gamma   90.00
#
_symmetry.space_group_name_H-M   'P 1'
#
loop_
_entity.id
_entity.type
_entity.pdbx_description
1 polymer ?
#
loop_
_entity_poly.entity_id
_entity_poly.type
_entity_poly.pdbx_seq_one_letter_code
_entity_poly.pdbx_strand_id
1 'polypeptide(L)'
;MTLPSWATGLHHDGSDAYVTDPYPTLDQTVMLTLRVPLGAPLQSLAIRTEPDGEAHHTPIHLYRQDAISGFWQVELKITQPRNHYRFRLLTETTAYWYNALGLSRVDGPDGYDFKLLANYAAPHWVNQAVFYQIFPDRFYQGDATLLPQPGA
;
A
#
# COMPACT_ATOMS: atom_id res chain seq x y z
N MET A 1 -8.01 -22.35 1.09
CA MET A 1 -9.40 -21.82 1.13
C MET A 1 -9.58 -20.85 -0.01
N THR A 2 -10.69 -20.90 -0.73
CA THR A 2 -10.97 -19.99 -1.85
C THR A 2 -11.49 -18.65 -1.33
N LEU A 3 -10.97 -17.55 -1.89
CA LEU A 3 -11.48 -16.22 -1.63
C LEU A 3 -12.84 -16.02 -2.34
N PRO A 4 -13.71 -15.14 -1.83
CA PRO A 4 -14.97 -14.84 -2.50
C PRO A 4 -14.74 -14.13 -3.84
N SER A 5 -15.67 -14.28 -4.78
CA SER A 5 -15.54 -13.72 -6.14
C SER A 5 -15.34 -12.20 -6.17
N TRP A 6 -16.02 -11.46 -5.29
CA TRP A 6 -15.90 -10.01 -5.17
C TRP A 6 -14.51 -9.55 -4.72
N ALA A 7 -13.67 -10.43 -4.16
CA ALA A 7 -12.31 -10.09 -3.76
C ALA A 7 -11.44 -9.60 -4.93
N THR A 8 -11.76 -10.03 -6.15
CA THR A 8 -11.01 -9.66 -7.37
C THR A 8 -11.12 -8.18 -7.74
N GLY A 9 -12.24 -7.54 -7.39
CA GLY A 9 -12.45 -6.11 -7.67
C GLY A 9 -12.07 -5.19 -6.50
N LEU A 10 -11.81 -5.77 -5.32
CA LEU A 10 -11.36 -5.06 -4.13
C LEU A 10 -9.95 -4.48 -4.38
N HIS A 11 -9.77 -3.19 -4.13
CA HIS A 11 -8.47 -2.57 -4.38
C HIS A 11 -8.17 -1.36 -3.50
N HIS A 12 -6.92 -1.31 -3.04
CA HIS A 12 -6.25 -0.17 -2.46
C HIS A 12 -4.75 -0.33 -2.68
N ASP A 13 -4.05 0.77 -2.93
CA ASP A 13 -2.60 0.84 -2.94
C ASP A 13 -2.12 2.21 -2.41
N GLY A 14 -0.80 2.44 -2.43
CA GLY A 14 -0.22 3.70 -1.98
C GLY A 14 -0.19 4.82 -3.03
N SER A 15 -0.91 4.70 -4.15
CA SER A 15 -0.96 5.75 -5.17
C SER A 15 -1.84 6.92 -4.76
N ASP A 16 -1.70 8.04 -5.46
CA ASP A 16 -2.52 9.24 -5.31
C ASP A 16 -4.02 9.00 -5.59
N ALA A 17 -4.36 7.92 -6.31
CA ALA A 17 -5.73 7.49 -6.53
C ALA A 17 -6.42 6.97 -5.24
N TYR A 18 -5.64 6.51 -4.26
CA TYR A 18 -6.14 5.85 -3.05
C TYR A 18 -5.64 6.47 -1.74
N VAL A 19 -4.57 7.27 -1.79
CA VAL A 19 -4.04 8.02 -0.66
C VAL A 19 -3.82 9.46 -1.11
N THR A 20 -4.49 10.43 -0.48
CA THR A 20 -4.39 11.85 -0.91
C THR A 20 -2.98 12.42 -0.88
N ASP A 21 -2.13 11.91 0.02
CA ASP A 21 -0.71 12.23 0.09
C ASP A 21 0.08 10.97 0.48
N PRO A 22 0.81 10.34 -0.45
CA PRO A 22 1.60 9.14 -0.17
C PRO A 22 2.93 9.44 0.57
N TYR A 23 3.31 10.71 0.72
CA TYR A 23 4.52 11.15 1.41
C TYR A 23 4.20 12.17 2.52
N PRO A 24 3.30 11.83 3.46
CA PRO A 24 2.76 12.81 4.39
C PRO A 24 3.80 13.27 5.42
N THR A 25 3.62 14.46 5.98
CA THR A 25 4.38 14.91 7.14
C THR A 25 3.82 14.35 8.44
N LEU A 26 4.62 14.37 9.50
CA LEU A 26 4.10 14.12 10.84
C LEU A 26 2.96 15.10 11.18
N ASP A 27 1.96 14.65 11.93
CA ASP A 27 0.75 15.37 12.28
C ASP A 27 -0.16 15.76 11.09
N GLN A 28 0.14 15.33 9.88
CA GLN A 28 -0.79 15.45 8.77
C GLN A 28 -1.94 14.45 8.92
N THR A 29 -3.12 14.80 8.41
CA THR A 29 -4.20 13.84 8.18
C THR A 29 -4.25 13.54 6.70
N VAL A 30 -4.27 12.25 6.34
CA VAL A 30 -4.45 11.79 4.96
C VAL A 30 -5.79 11.08 4.81
N MET A 31 -6.37 11.13 3.62
CA MET A 31 -7.55 10.34 3.30
C MET A 31 -7.13 9.05 2.61
N LEU A 32 -7.58 7.92 3.16
CA LEU A 32 -7.43 6.61 2.54
C LEU A 32 -8.73 6.25 1.82
N THR A 33 -8.62 5.65 0.64
CA THR A 33 -9.75 5.19 -0.15
C THR A 33 -9.64 3.69 -0.41
N LEU A 34 -10.72 2.93 -0.20
CA LEU A 34 -10.83 1.52 -0.59
C LEU A 34 -11.90 1.39 -1.69
N ARG A 35 -11.54 0.81 -2.84
CA ARG A 35 -12.53 0.44 -3.86
C ARG A 35 -13.10 -0.93 -3.54
N VAL A 36 -14.41 -1.03 -3.50
CA VAL A 36 -15.17 -2.26 -3.20
C VAL A 36 -16.22 -2.48 -4.28
N PRO A 37 -16.32 -3.68 -4.90
CA PRO A 37 -17.40 -3.99 -5.83
C PRO A 37 -18.78 -3.88 -5.17
N LEU A 38 -19.77 -3.31 -5.86
CA LEU A 38 -21.13 -3.13 -5.31
C LEU A 38 -21.83 -4.45 -4.92
N GLY A 39 -21.41 -5.57 -5.52
CA GLY A 39 -21.91 -6.91 -5.17
C GLY A 39 -21.28 -7.54 -3.93
N ALA A 40 -20.36 -6.87 -3.24
CA ALA A 40 -19.75 -7.38 -2.02
C ALA A 40 -20.75 -7.29 -0.85
N PRO A 41 -21.06 -8.40 -0.14
CA PRO A 41 -22.06 -8.42 0.95
C PRO A 41 -21.47 -7.91 2.27
N LEU A 42 -20.93 -6.68 2.25
CA LEU A 42 -20.28 -6.07 3.41
C LEU A 42 -21.31 -5.36 4.30
N GLN A 43 -21.29 -5.68 5.59
CA GLN A 43 -22.08 -5.00 6.61
C GLN A 43 -21.36 -3.77 7.16
N SER A 44 -20.05 -3.85 7.33
CA SER A 44 -19.25 -2.72 7.79
C SER A 44 -17.78 -2.83 7.34
N LEU A 45 -17.15 -1.66 7.30
CA LEU A 45 -15.78 -1.46 6.88
C LEU A 45 -15.08 -0.60 7.94
N ALA A 46 -13.85 -0.98 8.30
CA ALA A 46 -13.00 -0.21 9.19
C ALA A 46 -11.55 -0.31 8.74
N ILE A 47 -10.72 0.70 9.02
CA ILE A 47 -9.28 0.49 9.08
C ILE A 47 -8.91 0.02 10.49
N ARG A 48 -7.91 -0.85 10.57
CA ARG A 48 -7.21 -1.18 11.80
C ARG A 48 -5.82 -0.51 11.74
N THR A 49 -5.49 0.22 12.78
CA THR A 49 -4.18 0.85 13.00
C THR A 49 -3.66 0.46 14.39
N GLU A 50 -2.38 0.71 14.66
CA GLU A 50 -1.78 0.42 15.97
C GLU A 50 -0.96 1.62 16.52
N PRO A 51 -1.58 2.80 16.71
CA PRO A 51 -0.89 3.89 17.36
C PRO A 51 -0.46 3.44 18.76
N ASP A 52 0.81 3.68 19.10
CA ASP A 52 1.42 3.33 20.38
C ASP A 52 1.31 1.83 20.77
N GLY A 53 1.13 0.96 19.79
CA GLY A 53 1.09 -0.51 19.97
C GLY A 53 -0.29 -1.07 20.31
N GLU A 54 -1.34 -0.24 20.35
CA GLU A 54 -2.69 -0.66 20.67
C GLU A 54 -3.61 -0.65 19.45
N ALA A 55 -4.43 -1.70 19.29
CA ALA A 55 -5.28 -1.86 18.13
C ALA A 55 -6.45 -0.84 18.14
N HIS A 56 -6.47 0.03 17.15
CA HIS A 56 -7.53 1.02 16.94
C HIS A 56 -8.32 0.69 15.67
N HIS A 57 -9.64 0.80 15.74
CA HIS A 57 -10.53 0.57 14.61
C HIS A 57 -11.33 1.82 14.26
N THR A 58 -11.07 2.39 13.09
CA THR A 58 -11.79 3.57 12.60
C THR A 58 -12.74 3.17 11.48
N PRO A 59 -14.05 3.42 11.59
CA PRO A 59 -15.01 3.13 10.53
C PRO A 59 -14.67 3.85 9.22
N ILE A 60 -15.00 3.21 8.10
CA ILE A 60 -14.85 3.76 6.76
C ILE A 60 -16.25 4.03 6.20
N HIS A 61 -16.42 5.14 5.48
CA HIS A 61 -17.72 5.57 4.96
C HIS A 61 -17.73 5.62 3.44
N LEU A 62 -18.88 5.33 2.82
CA LEU A 62 -19.04 5.44 1.38
C LEU A 62 -18.91 6.91 0.97
N TYR A 63 -17.97 7.22 0.09
CA TYR A 63 -17.73 8.57 -0.42
C TYR A 63 -18.40 8.78 -1.77
N ARG A 64 -18.19 7.84 -2.70
CA ARG A 64 -18.81 7.85 -4.02
C ARG A 64 -18.99 6.43 -4.55
N GLN A 65 -19.75 6.29 -5.62
CA GLN A 65 -19.88 5.04 -6.34
C GLN A 65 -19.96 5.30 -7.84
N ASP A 66 -19.52 4.33 -8.63
CA ASP A 66 -19.79 4.23 -10.06
C ASP A 66 -20.78 3.09 -10.34
N ALA A 67 -20.90 2.64 -11.60
CA ALA A 67 -21.83 1.60 -11.99
C ALA A 67 -21.53 0.21 -11.39
N ILE A 68 -20.30 -0.05 -10.95
CA ILE A 68 -19.83 -1.38 -10.52
C ILE A 68 -19.10 -1.37 -9.16
N SER A 69 -18.62 -0.22 -8.69
CA SER A 69 -17.81 -0.08 -7.48
C SER A 69 -18.25 1.07 -6.58
N GLY A 70 -18.18 0.84 -5.27
CA GLY A 70 -18.17 1.87 -4.24
C GLY A 70 -16.74 2.23 -3.84
N PHE A 71 -16.49 3.52 -3.57
CA PHE A 71 -15.24 4.04 -3.06
C PHE A 71 -15.48 4.53 -1.63
N TRP A 72 -14.81 3.89 -0.69
CA TRP A 72 -15.01 4.07 0.74
C TRP A 72 -13.82 4.79 1.34
N GLN A 73 -14.04 5.83 2.14
CA GLN A 73 -13.00 6.71 2.65
C GLN A 73 -12.94 6.78 4.18
N VAL A 74 -11.73 7.01 4.68
CA VAL A 74 -11.44 7.25 6.09
C VAL A 74 -10.23 8.15 6.25
N GLU A 75 -10.27 9.01 7.26
CA GLU A 75 -9.14 9.83 7.67
C GLU A 75 -8.16 9.03 8.53
N LEU A 76 -6.88 9.16 8.22
CA LEU A 76 -5.78 8.64 9.03
C LEU A 76 -4.89 9.80 9.47
N LYS A 77 -4.79 10.02 10.77
CA LYS A 77 -3.81 10.94 11.37
C LYS A 77 -2.44 10.26 11.42
N ILE A 78 -1.43 10.92 10.87
CA ILE A 78 -0.04 10.46 10.86
C ILE A 78 0.62 10.86 12.19
N THR A 79 0.61 9.95 13.16
CA THR A 79 1.11 10.21 14.53
C THR A 79 2.49 9.60 14.80
N GLN A 80 2.98 8.72 13.92
CA GLN A 80 4.24 8.00 14.11
C GLN A 80 5.13 8.12 12.86
N PRO A 81 6.45 7.86 12.96
CA PRO A 81 7.32 7.80 11.78
C PRO A 81 6.90 6.76 10.74
N ARG A 82 6.26 5.68 11.18
CA ARG A 82 5.74 4.60 10.34
C ARG A 82 4.34 4.23 10.82
N ASN A 83 3.34 4.45 9.97
CA ASN A 83 1.93 4.26 10.28
C ASN A 83 1.44 3.05 9.50
N HIS A 84 1.26 1.93 10.18
CA HIS A 84 0.72 0.70 9.60
C HIS A 84 -0.79 0.73 9.63
N TYR A 85 -1.41 0.21 8.57
CA TYR A 85 -2.84 0.01 8.54
C TYR A 85 -3.23 -1.17 7.64
N ARG A 86 -4.39 -1.74 7.95
CA ARG A 86 -5.10 -2.71 7.12
C ARG A 86 -6.59 -2.45 7.15
N PHE A 87 -7.30 -2.92 6.15
CA PHE A 87 -8.75 -2.84 6.13
C PHE A 87 -9.35 -4.09 6.75
N ARG A 88 -10.38 -3.90 7.56
CA ARG A 88 -11.25 -4.95 8.10
C ARG A 88 -12.61 -4.84 7.40
N LEU A 89 -13.03 -5.93 6.77
CA LEU A 89 -14.27 -6.02 6.01
C LEU A 89 -15.16 -7.05 6.67
N LEU A 90 -16.26 -6.60 7.28
CA LEU A 90 -17.22 -7.48 7.94
C LEU A 90 -18.36 -7.85 7.00
N THR A 91 -18.65 -9.14 6.90
CA THR A 91 -19.86 -9.69 6.28
C THR A 91 -20.74 -10.32 7.36
N GLU A 92 -21.93 -10.77 7.00
CA GLU A 92 -22.83 -11.43 7.97
C GLU A 92 -22.24 -12.69 8.61
N THR A 93 -21.35 -13.38 7.90
CA THR A 93 -20.85 -14.70 8.30
C THR A 93 -19.40 -14.69 8.74
N THR A 94 -18.61 -13.68 8.36
CA THR A 94 -17.18 -13.66 8.61
C THR A 94 -16.57 -12.26 8.47
N ALA A 95 -15.38 -12.08 9.04
CA ALA A 95 -14.55 -10.92 8.79
C ALA A 95 -13.40 -11.29 7.83
N TYR A 96 -13.05 -10.34 6.98
CA TYR A 96 -11.86 -10.39 6.14
C TYR A 96 -10.91 -9.26 6.49
N TRP A 97 -9.63 -9.49 6.23
CA TRP A 97 -8.54 -8.56 6.40
C TRP A 97 -7.90 -8.31 5.05
N TYR A 98 -7.67 -7.05 4.72
CA TYR A 98 -7.08 -6.64 3.45
C TYR A 98 -5.87 -5.74 3.70
N ASN A 99 -4.70 -6.24 3.31
CA ASN A 99 -3.41 -5.57 3.46
C ASN A 99 -2.62 -5.65 2.14
N ALA A 100 -1.32 -5.37 2.16
CA ALA A 100 -0.49 -5.35 0.95
C ALA A 100 -0.36 -6.74 0.27
N LEU A 101 -0.64 -7.85 0.97
CA LEU A 101 -0.71 -9.19 0.36
C LEU A 101 -2.07 -9.49 -0.29
N GLY A 102 -3.07 -8.64 -0.06
CA GLY A 102 -4.43 -8.84 -0.53
C GLY A 102 -5.38 -9.31 0.57
N LEU A 103 -6.49 -9.93 0.15
CA LEU A 103 -7.60 -10.31 1.05
C LEU A 103 -7.31 -11.65 1.73
N SER A 104 -7.57 -11.72 3.03
CA SER A 104 -7.41 -12.92 3.86
C SER A 104 -8.59 -13.05 4.82
N ARG A 105 -8.89 -14.29 5.24
CA ARG A 105 -9.83 -14.57 6.34
C ARG A 105 -9.14 -14.56 7.72
N VAL A 106 -7.81 -14.65 7.72
CA VAL A 106 -6.99 -14.69 8.92
C VAL A 106 -6.38 -13.31 9.12
N ASP A 107 -6.42 -12.84 10.37
CA ASP A 107 -5.68 -11.65 10.77
C ASP A 107 -4.19 -11.99 10.76
N GLY A 108 -3.47 -11.50 9.75
CA GLY A 108 -2.09 -11.86 9.49
C GLY A 108 -1.08 -11.04 10.31
N PRO A 109 0.22 -11.32 10.17
CA PRO A 109 1.26 -10.50 10.78
C PRO A 109 1.31 -9.08 10.21
N ASP A 110 1.67 -8.09 11.04
CA ASP A 110 1.69 -6.66 10.68
C ASP A 110 2.78 -6.28 9.68
N GLY A 111 3.74 -7.16 9.44
CA GLY A 111 4.77 -6.97 8.40
C GLY A 111 4.19 -6.72 7.01
N TYR A 112 2.98 -7.19 6.75
CA TYR A 112 2.29 -7.08 5.46
C TYR A 112 1.27 -5.95 5.37
N ASP A 113 1.17 -5.10 6.39
CA ASP A 113 0.29 -3.94 6.35
C ASP A 113 0.71 -2.93 5.29
N PHE A 114 -0.28 -2.16 4.84
CA PHE A 114 0.01 -0.92 4.13
C PHE A 114 0.70 0.04 5.11
N LYS A 115 1.57 0.90 4.58
CA LYS A 115 2.44 1.74 5.40
C LYS A 115 2.52 3.13 4.81
N LEU A 116 2.40 4.14 5.66
CA LEU A 116 2.78 5.52 5.34
C LEU A 116 3.95 5.93 6.23
N LEU A 117 4.98 6.47 5.59
CA LEU A 117 6.19 6.94 6.24
C LEU A 117 6.12 8.45 6.38
N ALA A 118 6.15 8.94 7.62
CA ALA A 118 6.12 10.37 7.87
C ALA A 118 7.43 11.02 7.44
N ASN A 119 7.35 12.17 6.78
CA ASN A 119 8.49 12.97 6.32
C ASN A 119 9.45 12.20 5.40
N TYR A 120 8.99 11.14 4.73
CA TYR A 120 9.82 10.38 3.82
C TYR A 120 10.03 11.13 2.51
N ALA A 121 11.26 11.61 2.29
CA ALA A 121 11.66 12.33 1.09
C ALA A 121 12.40 11.39 0.12
N ALA A 122 11.64 10.61 -0.67
CA ALA A 122 12.23 9.88 -1.79
C ALA A 122 12.73 10.87 -2.86
N PRO A 123 13.92 10.67 -3.48
CA PRO A 123 14.35 11.50 -4.59
C PRO A 123 13.39 11.36 -5.78
N HIS A 124 12.63 12.42 -6.08
CA HIS A 124 11.56 12.36 -7.09
C HIS A 124 12.04 11.93 -8.49
N TRP A 125 13.28 12.26 -8.85
CA TRP A 125 13.85 11.91 -10.15
C TRP A 125 13.93 10.39 -10.38
N VAL A 126 14.00 9.58 -9.32
CA VAL A 126 14.07 8.11 -9.42
C VAL A 126 12.81 7.54 -10.05
N ASN A 127 11.63 8.09 -9.70
CA ASN A 127 10.34 7.62 -10.23
C ASN A 127 10.13 7.95 -11.71
N GLN A 128 10.95 8.85 -12.27
CA GLN A 128 10.86 9.32 -13.65
C GLN A 128 12.03 8.81 -14.50
N ALA A 129 12.97 8.08 -13.89
CA ALA A 129 14.18 7.62 -14.54
C ALA A 129 14.01 6.21 -15.12
N VAL A 130 14.64 5.98 -16.27
CA VAL A 130 14.93 4.64 -16.77
C VAL A 130 16.39 4.34 -16.46
N PHE A 131 16.64 3.34 -15.62
CA PHE A 131 17.99 2.97 -15.23
C PHE A 131 18.62 2.05 -16.27
N TYR A 132 19.90 2.28 -16.55
CA TYR A 132 20.73 1.38 -17.33
C TYR A 132 21.88 0.89 -16.46
N GLN A 133 21.84 -0.38 -16.07
CA GLN A 133 22.87 -0.99 -15.23
C GLN A 133 24.04 -1.43 -16.11
N ILE A 134 25.23 -0.87 -15.84
CA ILE A 134 26.47 -1.19 -16.54
C ILE A 134 27.29 -2.14 -15.69
N PHE A 135 27.72 -3.26 -16.28
CA PHE A 135 28.79 -4.09 -15.74
C PHE A 135 30.12 -3.66 -16.41
N PRO A 136 30.98 -2.87 -15.74
CA PRO A 136 32.05 -2.13 -16.43
C PRO A 136 32.98 -3.02 -17.26
N ASP A 137 33.38 -4.17 -16.72
CA ASP A 137 34.28 -5.15 -17.38
C ASP A 137 33.69 -5.78 -18.66
N ARG A 138 32.36 -5.69 -18.86
CA ARG A 138 31.64 -6.35 -19.96
C ARG A 138 30.81 -5.43 -20.82
N PHE A 139 30.87 -4.12 -20.59
CA PHE A 139 30.06 -3.15 -21.31
C PHE A 139 30.75 -2.63 -22.56
N TYR A 140 31.90 -1.97 -22.39
CA TYR A 140 32.68 -1.43 -23.50
C TYR A 140 34.12 -1.16 -23.07
N GLN A 141 35.10 -1.68 -23.83
CA GLN A 141 36.51 -1.36 -23.59
C GLN A 141 36.89 -0.05 -24.28
N GLY A 142 36.88 1.04 -23.51
CA GLY A 142 37.24 2.36 -24.01
C GLY A 142 38.74 2.62 -24.16
N ASP A 143 39.59 1.88 -23.44
CA ASP A 143 41.05 2.05 -23.45
C ASP A 143 41.77 0.72 -23.21
N ALA A 144 42.30 0.11 -24.27
CA ALA A 144 42.98 -1.19 -24.19
C ALA A 144 44.25 -1.19 -23.32
N THR A 145 44.84 -0.02 -23.01
CA THR A 145 46.05 0.06 -22.16
C THR A 145 45.75 -0.25 -20.68
N LEU A 146 44.48 -0.16 -20.28
CA LEU A 146 44.00 -0.44 -18.91
C LEU A 146 43.51 -1.88 -18.73
N LEU A 147 43.67 -2.75 -19.73
CA LEU A 147 43.26 -4.14 -19.61
C LEU A 147 44.05 -4.85 -18.50
N PRO A 148 43.38 -5.65 -17.65
CA PRO A 148 44.06 -6.56 -16.74
C PRO A 148 45.05 -7.45 -17.49
N GLN A 149 46.26 -7.58 -16.96
CA GLN A 149 47.29 -8.43 -17.54
C GLN A 149 47.01 -9.91 -17.21
N PRO A 150 47.31 -10.86 -18.11
CA PRO A 150 47.14 -12.28 -17.82
C PRO A 150 47.98 -12.71 -16.60
N GLY A 151 47.35 -13.37 -15.62
CA GLY A 151 48.03 -13.98 -14.47
C GLY A 151 48.29 -13.08 -13.27
N ALA A 152 47.67 -11.90 -13.19
CA ALA A 152 47.59 -11.09 -11.97
C ALA A 152 46.49 -11.60 -11.01
#